data_AF-A0A934G5H0-F1
#
_entry.id   AF-A0A934G5H0-F1
#
_cell.length_a   1.000
_cell.length_b   1.000
_cell.length_c   1.000
_cell.angle_alpha   90.00
_cell.angle_beta   90.00
_cell.angle_gamma   90.00
#
_symmetry.space_group_name_H-M   'P 1'
#
loop_
_entity.id
_entity.type
_entity.pdbx_description
1 polymer ?
#
loop_
_entity_poly.entity_id
_entity_poly.type
_entity_poly.pdbx_seq_one_letter_code
_entity_poly.pdbx_strand_id
1 'polypeptide(L)'
;MNKSLCIASALFLLLQSGCANNRFPFQPIMDSTQSPEPASGYVAGMFSRDWNPSKLGFGLVIVNTATAEEYVMPFGVEAVLPEKVIDEFGMIQLPPGEYRIAHWLTYSTEDYGQLTRIAMPPDSMAAAPFVLAPGSVVFVGSYVARNRQNNGSNGGNPWSVHHQRLTLQTVRKGLSNRYPLFSTQPMLCPSCIE
;
A
#
# COMPACT_ATOMS: atom_id res chain seq x y z
N MET A 1 3.75 38.56 -60.89
CA MET A 1 4.72 37.78 -60.08
C MET A 1 4.73 38.35 -58.68
N ASN A 2 4.55 37.49 -57.66
CA ASN A 2 4.49 37.71 -56.19
C ASN A 2 3.12 37.32 -55.63
N LYS A 3 2.96 36.70 -54.46
CA LYS A 3 3.78 35.89 -53.54
C LYS A 3 2.78 35.35 -52.50
N SER A 4 3.02 34.15 -51.99
CA SER A 4 2.56 33.52 -50.74
C SER A 4 1.62 34.29 -49.78
N LEU A 5 0.60 33.61 -49.26
CA LEU A 5 -0.01 33.93 -47.96
C LEU A 5 -0.48 32.63 -47.25
N CYS A 6 0.38 32.10 -46.38
CA CYS A 6 0.22 32.02 -44.91
C CYS A 6 -0.60 30.82 -44.39
N ILE A 7 0.06 29.66 -44.37
CA ILE A 7 -0.24 28.58 -43.42
C ILE A 7 0.41 29.00 -42.09
N ALA A 8 -0.38 29.45 -41.12
CA ALA A 8 0.11 29.75 -39.78
C ALA A 8 -0.97 29.48 -38.73
N SER A 9 -1.19 28.20 -38.41
CA SER A 9 -1.93 27.76 -37.22
C SER A 9 -1.67 26.28 -36.95
N ALA A 10 -0.42 25.95 -36.62
CA ALA A 10 -0.08 24.65 -36.05
C ALA A 10 1.17 24.83 -35.18
N LEU A 11 0.99 24.74 -33.86
CA LEU A 11 1.97 24.48 -32.78
C LEU A 11 1.63 25.33 -31.55
N PHE A 12 0.55 24.98 -30.85
CA PHE A 12 0.36 25.38 -29.45
C PHE A 12 -0.28 24.25 -28.65
N LEU A 13 0.26 23.06 -28.80
CA LEU A 13 -0.05 21.88 -27.98
C LEU A 13 1.29 21.20 -27.71
N LEU A 14 1.50 20.73 -26.48
CA LEU A 14 2.63 19.90 -26.01
C LEU A 14 3.76 20.59 -25.22
N LEU A 15 3.42 21.50 -24.30
CA LEU A 15 4.29 21.79 -23.15
C LEU A 15 3.47 21.86 -21.85
N GLN A 16 2.67 20.82 -21.59
CA GLN A 16 2.42 20.44 -20.20
C GLN A 16 3.46 19.38 -19.81
N SER A 17 4.73 19.80 -19.82
CA SER A 17 5.80 19.05 -19.15
C SER A 17 5.46 19.09 -17.67
N GLY A 18 4.82 18.01 -17.23
CA GLY A 18 4.33 17.86 -15.89
C GLY A 18 5.40 18.18 -14.87
N CYS A 19 5.09 19.11 -13.98
CA CYS A 19 5.50 18.99 -12.59
C CYS A 19 4.81 17.74 -12.03
N ALA A 20 5.21 16.56 -12.50
CA ALA A 20 4.92 15.32 -11.83
C ALA A 20 5.70 15.43 -10.53
N ASN A 21 5.01 15.91 -9.50
CA ASN A 21 5.47 15.74 -8.14
C ASN A 21 5.72 14.24 -8.00
N ASN A 22 7.00 13.84 -7.99
CA ASN A 22 7.47 12.47 -7.78
C ASN A 22 7.16 11.97 -6.35
N ARG A 23 6.01 12.36 -5.81
CA ARG A 23 5.47 11.83 -4.57
C ARG A 23 4.82 10.51 -4.94
N PHE A 24 5.17 9.48 -4.17
CA PHE A 24 4.58 8.16 -4.33
C PHE A 24 3.05 8.26 -4.25
N PRO A 25 2.32 7.39 -4.98
CA PRO A 25 0.86 7.36 -4.98
C PRO A 25 0.34 6.76 -3.67
N PHE A 26 0.69 7.38 -2.55
CA PHE A 26 0.16 7.09 -1.22
C PHE A 26 -1.35 7.24 -1.27
N GLN A 27 -2.03 6.11 -1.05
CA GLN A 27 -3.46 6.12 -0.90
C GLN A 27 -3.80 6.53 0.53
N PRO A 28 -4.81 7.40 0.72
CA PRO A 28 -5.29 7.70 2.04
C PRO A 28 -5.80 6.41 2.69
N ILE A 29 -5.39 6.18 3.94
CA ILE A 29 -5.99 5.11 4.74
C ILE A 29 -7.43 5.51 5.03
N MET A 30 -8.35 4.57 4.84
CA MET A 30 -9.77 4.79 5.08
C MET A 30 -10.02 5.15 6.55
N ASP A 31 -10.94 6.08 6.76
CA ASP A 31 -11.47 6.37 8.09
C ASP A 31 -12.37 5.22 8.54
N SER A 32 -12.30 4.85 9.83
CA SER A 32 -13.15 3.80 10.42
C SER A 32 -14.65 4.03 10.31
N THR A 33 -15.06 5.29 10.12
CA THR A 33 -16.45 5.72 10.01
C THR A 33 -16.92 5.86 8.57
N GLN A 34 -16.04 5.67 7.58
CA GLN A 34 -16.39 5.74 6.17
C GLN A 34 -17.19 4.49 5.75
N SER A 35 -18.31 4.70 5.05
CA SER A 35 -19.09 3.60 4.47
C SER A 35 -18.45 3.04 3.21
N PRO A 36 -18.60 1.73 2.93
CA PRO A 36 -18.17 1.16 1.66
C PRO A 36 -18.94 1.77 0.47
N GLU A 37 -18.20 2.29 -0.50
CA GLU A 37 -18.68 2.65 -1.82
C GLU A 37 -18.90 1.40 -2.71
N PRO A 38 -20.07 1.26 -3.37
CA PRO A 38 -20.41 0.06 -4.15
C PRO A 38 -19.52 -0.21 -5.37
N ALA A 39 -18.96 0.85 -5.98
CA ALA A 39 -18.17 0.73 -7.21
C ALA A 39 -16.67 0.45 -6.96
N SER A 40 -16.26 0.43 -5.70
CA SER A 40 -14.86 0.36 -5.30
C SER A 40 -14.57 -0.98 -4.62
N GLY A 41 -13.32 -1.43 -4.69
CA GLY A 41 -12.83 -2.53 -3.86
C GLY A 41 -11.89 -2.01 -2.78
N TYR A 42 -11.64 -2.85 -1.79
CA TYR A 42 -10.85 -2.49 -0.61
C TYR A 42 -9.71 -3.46 -0.39
N VAL A 43 -8.50 -2.94 -0.29
CA VAL A 43 -7.33 -3.73 0.10
C VAL A 43 -7.03 -3.41 1.54
N ALA A 44 -6.88 -4.44 2.37
CA ALA A 44 -6.57 -4.30 3.79
C ALA A 44 -5.32 -5.10 4.16
N GLY A 45 -4.59 -4.63 5.17
CA GLY A 45 -3.43 -5.32 5.72
C GLY A 45 -3.30 -5.05 7.22
N MET A 46 -2.52 -5.89 7.90
CA MET A 46 -2.16 -5.69 9.30
C MET A 46 -0.65 -5.50 9.43
N PHE A 47 -0.23 -4.57 10.26
CA PHE A 47 1.18 -4.29 10.49
C PHE A 47 1.51 -4.16 11.98
N SER A 48 2.65 -4.75 12.37
CA SER A 48 3.21 -4.56 13.70
C SER A 48 4.71 -4.29 13.66
N ARG A 49 5.18 -3.48 14.60
CA ARG A 49 6.59 -3.25 14.93
C ARG A 49 6.71 -3.01 16.44
N ASP A 50 7.71 -3.61 17.08
CA ASP A 50 7.90 -3.55 18.52
C ASP A 50 9.06 -2.63 18.97
N TRP A 51 9.65 -1.86 18.05
CA TRP A 51 10.66 -0.83 18.33
C TRP A 51 10.33 0.49 17.65
N ASN A 52 10.92 1.57 18.19
CA ASN A 52 10.80 2.92 17.67
C ASN A 52 11.85 3.15 16.58
N PRO A 53 11.47 3.24 15.29
CA PRO A 53 12.44 3.45 14.22
C PRO A 53 12.80 4.93 14.00
N SER A 54 12.36 5.86 14.86
CA SER A 54 12.54 7.31 14.73
C SER A 54 12.23 7.83 13.32
N LYS A 55 10.96 8.14 13.06
CA LYS A 55 10.46 8.79 11.83
C LYS A 55 10.38 7.91 10.56
N LEU A 56 10.50 6.59 10.71
CA LEU A 56 10.33 5.63 9.61
C LEU A 56 8.89 5.12 9.50
N GLY A 57 8.28 5.31 8.33
CA GLY A 57 7.03 4.69 7.92
C GLY A 57 7.28 3.44 7.08
N PHE A 58 6.31 2.53 7.04
CA PHE A 58 6.33 1.31 6.23
C PHE A 58 5.14 1.31 5.29
N GLY A 59 5.28 0.70 4.11
CA GLY A 59 4.17 0.59 3.19
C GLY A 59 4.30 -0.57 2.23
N LEU A 60 3.16 -0.95 1.66
CA LEU A 60 3.04 -1.96 0.61
C LEU A 60 2.79 -1.30 -0.73
N VAL A 61 3.57 -1.67 -1.73
CA VAL A 61 3.32 -1.29 -3.12
C VAL A 61 2.45 -2.36 -3.76
N ILE A 62 1.21 -1.97 -4.06
CA ILE A 62 0.20 -2.77 -4.76
C ILE A 62 0.19 -2.30 -6.20
N VAL A 63 0.27 -3.23 -7.15
CA VAL A 63 0.37 -2.92 -8.57
C VAL A 63 -0.82 -3.53 -9.30
N ASN A 64 -1.55 -2.71 -10.06
CA ASN A 64 -2.56 -3.20 -10.99
C ASN A 64 -1.85 -3.95 -12.12
N THR A 65 -2.21 -5.21 -12.32
CA THR A 65 -1.52 -6.10 -13.26
C THR A 65 -1.79 -5.76 -14.72
N ALA A 66 -2.93 -5.12 -15.03
CA ALA A 66 -3.30 -4.74 -16.38
C ALA A 66 -2.72 -3.38 -16.79
N THR A 67 -2.73 -2.40 -15.88
CA THR A 67 -2.29 -1.02 -16.17
C THR A 67 -0.88 -0.71 -15.71
N ALA A 68 -0.26 -1.60 -14.92
CA ALA A 68 1.00 -1.38 -14.21
C ALA A 68 0.98 -0.16 -13.25
N GLU A 69 -0.20 0.35 -12.92
CA GLU A 69 -0.37 1.46 -11.99
C GLU A 69 -0.04 1.01 -10.56
N GLU A 70 0.76 1.82 -9.86
CA GLU A 70 1.19 1.53 -8.49
C GLU A 70 0.33 2.31 -7.49
N TYR A 71 0.03 1.67 -6.37
CA TYR A 71 -0.66 2.24 -5.22
C TYR A 71 0.15 1.89 -3.97
N VAL A 72 0.28 2.85 -3.06
CA VAL A 72 0.97 2.60 -1.79
C VAL A 72 -0.05 2.58 -0.66
N MET A 73 -0.15 1.45 0.03
CA MET A 73 -0.83 1.33 1.31
C MET A 73 0.18 1.63 2.42
N PRO A 74 0.05 2.77 3.13
CA PRO A 74 0.97 3.08 4.21
C PRO A 74 0.51 2.42 5.53
N PHE A 75 1.48 2.08 6.37
CA PHE A 75 1.32 1.63 7.74
C PHE A 75 2.05 2.58 8.70
N GLY A 76 1.58 2.66 9.94
CA GLY A 76 2.18 3.45 11.00
C GLY A 76 2.03 4.96 10.79
N VAL A 77 0.94 5.41 10.15
CA VAL A 77 0.67 6.83 9.82
C VAL A 77 -0.14 7.54 10.89
N GLU A 78 -0.69 6.83 11.89
CA GLU A 78 -1.45 7.51 12.94
C GLU A 78 -0.60 8.63 13.59
N ALA A 79 -1.23 9.81 13.73
CA ALA A 79 -0.66 11.16 13.75
C ALA A 79 0.40 11.46 14.84
N VAL A 80 0.75 10.49 15.67
CA VAL A 80 1.82 10.53 16.66
C VAL A 80 2.55 9.20 16.55
N LEU A 81 3.51 9.11 15.62
CA LEU A 81 4.26 7.89 15.30
C LEU A 81 4.59 7.08 16.56
N PRO A 82 3.80 6.04 16.87
CA PRO A 82 3.93 5.42 18.16
C PRO A 82 5.24 4.63 18.15
N GLU A 83 5.91 4.63 19.30
CA GLU A 83 7.15 3.88 19.50
C GLU A 83 6.98 2.41 19.13
N LYS A 84 5.75 1.90 19.24
CA LYS A 84 5.35 0.56 18.84
C LYS A 84 4.05 0.65 18.08
N VAL A 85 3.94 -0.12 17.02
CA VAL A 85 2.69 -0.33 16.29
C VAL A 85 2.32 -1.78 16.53
N ILE A 86 1.17 -2.06 17.13
CA ILE A 86 0.76 -3.42 17.43
C ILE A 86 -0.56 -3.68 16.73
N ASP A 87 -0.54 -4.61 15.78
CA ASP A 87 -1.70 -5.13 15.07
C ASP A 87 -2.55 -4.02 14.43
N GLU A 88 -1.87 -3.03 13.84
CA GLU A 88 -2.53 -1.93 13.15
C GLU A 88 -3.13 -2.43 11.85
N PHE A 89 -4.46 -2.33 11.75
CA PHE A 89 -5.18 -2.56 10.51
C PHE A 89 -5.23 -1.28 9.69
N GLY A 90 -4.73 -1.36 8.46
CA GLY A 90 -4.89 -0.34 7.43
C GLY A 90 -5.74 -0.86 6.28
N MET A 91 -6.53 0.03 5.68
CA MET A 91 -7.34 -0.28 4.50
C MET A 91 -7.28 0.90 3.53
N ILE A 92 -7.14 0.59 2.24
CA ILE A 92 -7.20 1.57 1.15
C ILE A 92 -8.29 1.19 0.16
N GLN A 93 -8.86 2.20 -0.46
CA GLN A 93 -9.86 2.05 -1.52
C GLN A 93 -9.16 2.06 -2.89
N LEU A 94 -9.49 1.09 -3.75
CA LEU A 94 -8.97 0.98 -5.11
C LEU A 94 -10.10 0.68 -6.11
N PRO A 95 -9.89 0.98 -7.41
CA PRO A 95 -10.76 0.46 -8.45
C PRO A 95 -10.81 -1.08 -8.44
N PRO A 96 -11.92 -1.71 -8.86
CA PRO A 96 -11.95 -3.15 -9.09
C PRO A 96 -10.94 -3.57 -10.17
N GLY A 97 -10.30 -4.72 -10.00
CA GLY A 97 -9.27 -5.20 -10.92
C GLY A 97 -8.43 -6.33 -10.37
N GLU A 98 -7.38 -6.71 -11.10
CA GLU A 98 -6.40 -7.72 -10.65
C GLU A 98 -5.10 -7.04 -10.22
N TYR A 99 -4.65 -7.37 -9.02
CA TYR A 99 -3.55 -6.70 -8.34
C TYR A 99 -2.54 -7.71 -7.81
N ARG A 100 -1.32 -7.24 -7.53
CA ARG A 100 -0.31 -8.00 -6.78
C ARG A 100 0.49 -7.09 -5.87
N ILE A 101 1.08 -7.63 -4.81
CA ILE A 101 2.05 -6.90 -4.01
C ILE A 101 3.42 -7.04 -4.68
N ALA A 102 4.02 -5.91 -5.08
CA ALA A 102 5.30 -5.90 -5.78
C ALA A 102 6.48 -5.61 -4.85
N HIS A 103 6.30 -4.72 -3.88
CA HIS A 103 7.38 -4.25 -3.02
C HIS A 103 6.91 -3.92 -1.62
N TRP A 104 7.83 -4.05 -0.68
CA TRP A 104 7.84 -3.27 0.55
C TRP A 104 8.55 -1.94 0.30
N LEU A 105 8.09 -0.89 0.97
CA LEU A 105 8.85 0.35 1.04
C LEU A 105 8.94 0.85 2.47
N THR A 106 9.97 1.65 2.70
CA THR A 106 10.00 2.55 3.84
C THR A 106 10.12 3.98 3.37
N TYR A 107 9.55 4.88 4.14
CA TYR A 107 9.54 6.31 3.83
C TYR A 107 9.81 7.12 5.09
N SER A 108 10.36 8.31 4.88
CA SER A 108 10.44 9.34 5.90
C SER A 108 9.03 9.90 6.10
N THR A 109 8.60 9.94 7.34
CA THR A 109 7.27 10.42 7.73
C THR A 109 7.16 11.95 7.72
N GLU A 110 8.28 12.67 7.65
CA GLU A 110 8.29 14.15 7.62
C GLU A 110 7.96 14.71 6.24
N ASP A 111 8.49 14.08 5.19
CA ASP A 111 8.41 14.56 3.81
C ASP A 111 7.79 13.53 2.85
N TYR A 112 7.43 12.34 3.35
CA TYR A 112 7.00 11.18 2.57
C TYR A 112 8.01 10.78 1.47
N GLY A 113 9.29 11.12 1.67
CA GLY A 113 10.38 10.69 0.81
C GLY A 113 10.64 9.20 0.97
N GLN A 114 10.70 8.45 -0.13
CA GLN A 114 11.05 7.03 -0.10
C GLN A 114 12.51 6.87 0.33
N LEU A 115 12.72 6.01 1.33
CA LEU A 115 14.03 5.66 1.83
C LEU A 115 14.50 4.33 1.26
N THR A 116 13.63 3.31 1.25
CA THR A 116 13.95 2.00 0.69
C THR A 116 12.78 1.42 -0.09
N ARG A 117 13.08 0.61 -1.09
CA ARG A 117 12.13 -0.21 -1.85
C ARG A 117 12.71 -1.60 -1.99
N ILE A 118 12.03 -2.59 -1.43
CA ILE A 118 12.48 -3.99 -1.35
C ILE A 118 11.48 -4.82 -2.13
N ALA A 119 11.94 -5.50 -3.19
CA ALA A 119 11.09 -6.40 -3.97
C ALA A 119 10.54 -7.52 -3.09
N MET A 120 9.24 -7.80 -3.24
CA MET A 120 8.65 -8.98 -2.66
C MET A 120 9.21 -10.23 -3.38
N PRO A 121 9.61 -11.29 -2.67
CA PRO A 121 10.05 -12.53 -3.31
C PRO A 121 8.92 -13.07 -4.21
N PRO A 122 9.21 -13.40 -5.48
CA PRO A 122 8.17 -13.79 -6.44
C PRO A 122 7.48 -15.11 -6.09
N ASP A 123 8.15 -15.96 -5.30
CA ASP A 123 7.66 -17.24 -4.77
C ASP A 123 6.91 -17.08 -3.44
N SER A 124 6.86 -15.88 -2.87
CA SER A 124 6.11 -15.65 -1.63
C SER A 124 4.60 -15.62 -1.89
N MET A 125 3.83 -16.20 -0.97
CA MET A 125 2.35 -16.11 -1.02
C MET A 125 1.84 -14.66 -1.02
N ALA A 126 2.60 -13.72 -0.45
CA ALA A 126 2.26 -12.30 -0.45
C ALA A 126 2.37 -11.65 -1.84
N ALA A 127 3.20 -12.17 -2.74
CA ALA A 127 3.36 -11.66 -4.10
C ALA A 127 2.32 -12.22 -5.09
N ALA A 128 1.52 -13.22 -4.67
CA ALA A 128 0.53 -13.84 -5.53
C ALA A 128 -0.52 -12.80 -6.01
N PRO A 129 -0.93 -12.84 -7.29
CA PRO A 129 -2.01 -12.00 -7.78
C PRO A 129 -3.33 -12.28 -7.06
N PHE A 130 -4.16 -11.24 -6.92
CA PHE A 130 -5.50 -11.32 -6.35
C PHE A 130 -6.49 -10.45 -7.12
N VAL A 131 -7.74 -10.91 -7.18
CA VAL A 131 -8.84 -10.16 -7.77
C VAL A 131 -9.54 -9.35 -6.71
N LEU A 132 -9.70 -8.05 -6.98
CA LEU A 132 -10.41 -7.10 -6.16
C LEU A 132 -11.77 -6.81 -6.80
N ALA A 133 -12.84 -7.38 -6.24
CA ALA A 133 -14.19 -7.18 -6.74
C ALA A 133 -14.85 -5.91 -6.15
N PRO A 134 -15.85 -5.31 -6.84
CA PRO A 134 -16.62 -4.21 -6.29
C PRO A 134 -17.30 -4.59 -4.97
N GLY A 135 -17.25 -3.70 -3.98
CA GLY A 135 -17.81 -3.91 -2.64
C GLY A 135 -17.07 -4.96 -1.79
N SER A 136 -15.96 -5.53 -2.26
CA SER A 136 -15.26 -6.60 -1.54
C SER A 136 -14.00 -6.10 -0.83
N VAL A 137 -13.64 -6.80 0.25
CA VAL A 137 -12.39 -6.58 0.98
C VAL A 137 -11.41 -7.72 0.67
N VAL A 138 -10.20 -7.39 0.26
CA VAL A 138 -9.09 -8.35 0.16
C VAL A 138 -8.08 -8.04 1.26
N PHE A 139 -7.91 -8.97 2.19
CA PHE A 139 -6.84 -8.89 3.19
C PHE A 139 -5.56 -9.50 2.63
N VAL A 140 -4.54 -8.67 2.40
CA VAL A 140 -3.29 -9.04 1.71
C VAL A 140 -2.18 -9.54 2.63
N GLY A 141 -2.46 -9.66 3.94
CA GLY A 141 -1.55 -10.29 4.89
C GLY A 141 -1.32 -9.47 6.16
N SER A 142 -0.70 -10.14 7.13
CA SER A 142 -0.16 -9.53 8.34
C SER A 142 1.36 -9.48 8.24
N TYR A 143 1.95 -8.40 8.69
CA TYR A 143 3.37 -8.15 8.55
C TYR A 143 3.96 -7.63 9.83
N VAL A 144 5.09 -8.22 10.22
CA VAL A 144 5.83 -7.79 11.39
C VAL A 144 7.23 -7.41 10.95
N ALA A 145 7.50 -6.12 11.06
CA ALA A 145 8.86 -5.66 11.05
C ALA A 145 9.52 -6.21 12.34
N ARG A 146 10.79 -6.64 12.28
CA ARG A 146 11.64 -6.93 13.44
C ARG A 146 12.98 -6.21 13.34
N ASN A 147 13.46 -5.66 14.45
CA ASN A 147 14.82 -5.14 14.53
C ASN A 147 15.81 -6.32 14.56
N ARG A 148 16.78 -6.32 13.66
CA ARG A 148 17.92 -7.23 13.73
C ARG A 148 18.88 -6.66 14.76
N GLN A 149 18.80 -7.15 16.00
CA GLN A 149 19.88 -6.90 16.96
C GLN A 149 21.19 -7.43 16.36
N ASN A 150 22.04 -6.50 15.94
CA ASN A 150 23.31 -6.79 15.30
C ASN A 150 24.25 -7.48 16.30
N ASN A 151 24.32 -8.80 16.27
CA ASN A 151 25.41 -9.57 16.88
C ASN A 151 26.68 -9.59 15.99
N GLY A 152 26.71 -8.86 14.87
CA GLY A 152 27.87 -8.81 13.98
C GLY A 152 27.83 -7.63 13.01
N SER A 153 28.99 -7.04 12.78
CA SER A 153 29.30 -5.77 12.09
C SER A 153 29.00 -5.69 10.58
N ASN A 154 28.05 -6.46 10.04
CA ASN A 154 27.70 -6.37 8.62
C ASN A 154 26.64 -5.29 8.42
N GLY A 155 26.99 -4.23 7.68
CA GLY A 155 26.16 -3.04 7.41
C GLY A 155 24.90 -3.25 6.56
N GLY A 156 24.12 -4.30 6.85
CA GLY A 156 22.79 -4.50 6.28
C GLY A 156 21.73 -3.63 6.99
N ASN A 157 20.52 -3.61 6.42
CA ASN A 157 19.38 -2.94 7.04
C ASN A 157 19.17 -3.48 8.47
N PRO A 158 18.99 -2.61 9.48
CA PRO A 158 18.85 -3.02 10.87
C PRO A 158 17.49 -3.67 11.17
N TRP A 159 16.69 -3.96 10.15
CA TRP A 159 15.38 -4.57 10.31
C TRP A 159 15.03 -5.47 9.12
N SER A 160 14.06 -6.35 9.34
CA SER A 160 13.44 -7.16 8.30
C SER A 160 11.94 -7.24 8.52
N VAL A 161 11.16 -7.34 7.43
CA VAL A 161 9.72 -7.52 7.47
C VAL A 161 9.40 -8.99 7.20
N HIS A 162 8.57 -9.58 8.06
CA HIS A 162 8.15 -10.97 7.96
C HIS A 162 6.62 -11.04 7.85
N HIS A 163 6.14 -11.85 6.92
CA HIS A 163 4.73 -12.19 6.87
C HIS A 163 4.33 -13.06 8.06
N GLN A 164 3.19 -12.76 8.68
CA GLN A 164 2.56 -13.55 9.73
C GLN A 164 1.30 -14.21 9.22
N ARG A 165 1.13 -15.49 9.56
CA ARG A 165 -0.08 -16.24 9.24
C ARG A 165 -1.15 -15.96 10.27
N LEU A 166 -2.33 -15.55 9.82
CA LEU A 166 -3.52 -15.39 10.63
C LEU A 166 -4.64 -16.29 10.08
N THR A 167 -5.58 -16.66 10.94
CA THR A 167 -6.81 -17.31 10.49
C THR A 167 -7.77 -16.29 9.91
N LEU A 168 -8.64 -16.74 9.01
CA LEU A 168 -9.70 -15.89 8.46
C LEU A 168 -10.59 -15.28 9.55
N GLN A 169 -10.88 -16.03 10.60
CA GLN A 169 -11.69 -15.57 11.73
C GLN A 169 -11.02 -14.42 12.49
N THR A 170 -9.71 -14.52 12.75
CA THR A 170 -8.94 -13.45 13.41
C THR A 170 -8.95 -12.18 12.59
N VAL A 171 -8.74 -12.30 11.27
CA VAL A 171 -8.77 -11.16 10.34
C VAL A 171 -10.16 -10.51 10.33
N ARG A 172 -11.24 -11.29 10.18
CA ARG A 172 -12.62 -10.75 10.21
C ARG A 172 -12.92 -10.01 11.49
N LYS A 173 -12.53 -10.57 12.64
CA LYS A 173 -12.74 -9.95 13.94
C LYS A 173 -11.96 -8.63 14.06
N GLY A 174 -10.67 -8.64 13.71
CA GLY A 174 -9.83 -7.45 13.75
C GLY A 174 -10.33 -6.33 12.83
N LEU A 175 -10.65 -6.67 11.58
CA LEU A 175 -11.21 -5.71 10.63
C LEU A 175 -12.57 -5.19 11.07
N SER A 176 -13.47 -6.03 11.58
CA SER A 176 -14.79 -5.56 12.04
C SER A 176 -14.69 -4.64 13.25
N ASN A 177 -13.67 -4.84 14.11
CA ASN A 177 -13.41 -3.95 15.23
C ASN A 177 -12.90 -2.58 14.75
N ARG A 178 -12.00 -2.55 13.76
CA ARG A 178 -11.43 -1.30 13.24
C ARG A 178 -12.37 -0.57 12.26
N TYR A 179 -13.06 -1.32 11.42
CA TYR A 179 -13.91 -0.86 10.31
C TYR A 179 -15.30 -1.53 10.39
N PRO A 180 -16.14 -1.16 11.37
CA PRO A 180 -17.40 -1.86 11.64
C PRO A 180 -18.38 -1.84 10.46
N LEU A 181 -18.35 -0.79 9.63
CA LEU A 181 -19.20 -0.65 8.44
C LEU A 181 -18.83 -1.62 7.30
N PHE A 182 -17.69 -2.32 7.41
CA PHE A 182 -17.23 -3.34 6.46
C PHE A 182 -17.50 -4.77 6.91
N SER A 183 -18.05 -4.97 8.11
CA SER A 183 -18.25 -6.30 8.72
C SER A 183 -19.12 -7.27 7.92
N THR A 184 -19.99 -6.76 7.05
CA THR A 184 -20.89 -7.55 6.19
C THR A 184 -20.36 -7.74 4.77
N GLN A 185 -19.25 -7.09 4.40
CA GLN A 185 -18.73 -7.16 3.04
C GLN A 185 -18.08 -8.53 2.77
N PRO A 186 -18.19 -9.05 1.53
CA PRO A 186 -17.44 -10.22 1.12
C PRO A 186 -15.93 -10.00 1.35
N MET A 187 -15.27 -10.98 1.97
CA MET A 187 -13.85 -10.88 2.30
C MET A 187 -13.06 -12.07 1.77
N LEU A 188 -12.01 -11.76 0.99
CA LEU A 188 -10.98 -12.69 0.55
C LEU A 188 -9.74 -12.53 1.45
N CYS A 189 -9.10 -13.64 1.80
CA CYS A 189 -7.81 -13.61 2.49
C CYS A 189 -6.86 -14.67 1.91
N PRO A 190 -6.14 -14.36 0.81
CA PRO A 190 -5.28 -15.33 0.14
C PRO A 190 -4.14 -15.87 1.01
N SER A 191 -3.73 -15.09 2.02
CA SER A 191 -2.61 -15.42 2.91
C SER A 191 -3.06 -15.98 4.27
N CYS A 192 -4.36 -16.18 4.48
CA CYS A 192 -4.88 -16.78 5.70
C CYS A 192 -4.64 -18.29 5.73
N ILE A 193 -4.46 -18.81 6.93
CA ILE A 193 -4.58 -20.26 7.21
C ILE A 193 -6.03 -20.59 7.58
N GLU A 194 -6.44 -21.81 7.26
CA GLU A 194 -7.73 -22.38 7.68
C GLU A 194 -7.81 -22.57 9.20
#